data_AF-A0AAD0YZT9-F1
#
_entry.id   AF-A0AAD0YZT9-F1
#
_cell.length_a   1.000
_cell.length_b   1.000
_cell.length_c   1.000
_cell.angle_alpha   90.00
_cell.angle_beta   90.00
_cell.angle_gamma   90.00
#
_symmetry.space_group_name_H-M   'P 1'
#
loop_
_entity.id
_entity.type
_entity.pdbx_description
1 polymer ?
#
loop_
_entity_poly.entity_id
_entity_poly.type
_entity_poly.pdbx_seq_one_letter_code
_entity_poly.pdbx_strand_id
1 'polypeptide(L)'
;MAFELDHEEKDDLSGFKYAWYKNAEYLINIKSYLTLGSGKANQTEIEQSWNVLPGEYNHITIDSSPQRYIQSDGQMRAFYEILEEINKATNVLQLSLDTDKSILEVTNKDEISGKWNEIKRDLHFFELVKESYEAFIHLYDKEFNNIDQNIKLNLLYQIMFYPLPVFRGGGFIDQMPVRNTLSTIFPGEKISYDSQYRISKKENGGYLVKLEAKNKGDHSHFKSIYQDQYQKTLGGSLAYKYFLEGEYMYNEDSVLSEIMFHVKEELNENMLYVCRYHIRLNKQ
;
A
#
# COMPACT_ATOMS: atom_id res chain seq x y z
N MET A 1 -6.30 -21.41 -2.67
CA MET A 1 -6.65 -22.61 -1.89
C MET A 1 -7.07 -22.12 -0.52
N ALA A 2 -8.11 -22.68 0.09
CA ALA A 2 -8.35 -22.43 1.51
C ALA A 2 -7.17 -23.03 2.29
N PHE A 3 -6.80 -22.46 3.45
CA PHE A 3 -5.81 -23.09 4.33
C PHE A 3 -6.26 -24.52 4.62
N GLU A 4 -5.60 -25.51 4.03
CA GLU A 4 -5.79 -26.91 4.42
C GLU A 4 -5.13 -27.10 5.78
N LEU A 5 -5.95 -27.53 6.75
CA LEU A 5 -5.54 -27.88 8.11
C LEU A 5 -4.82 -29.23 8.08
N ASP A 6 -3.60 -29.25 7.54
CA ASP A 6 -2.69 -30.36 7.80
C ASP A 6 -2.01 -30.16 9.16
N HIS A 7 -2.06 -31.23 9.96
CA HIS A 7 -1.63 -31.38 11.35
C HIS A 7 -0.54 -30.39 11.80
N GLU A 8 -0.93 -29.46 12.69
CA GLU A 8 -0.01 -28.53 13.36
C GLU A 8 0.91 -29.30 14.32
N GLU A 9 2.20 -29.40 13.97
CA GLU A 9 3.23 -29.32 15.01
C GLU A 9 3.03 -27.99 15.73
N LYS A 10 2.83 -28.07 17.05
CA LYS A 10 2.70 -26.89 17.92
C LYS A 10 4.06 -26.22 18.04
N ASP A 11 4.45 -25.46 17.02
CA ASP A 11 5.58 -24.57 17.11
C ASP A 11 5.34 -23.56 18.24
N ASP A 12 6.27 -23.50 19.20
CA ASP A 12 6.23 -22.51 20.25
C ASP A 12 6.60 -21.13 19.68
N LEU A 13 5.56 -20.32 19.44
CA LEU A 13 5.66 -18.95 18.94
C LEU A 13 5.69 -17.89 20.06
N SER A 14 5.83 -18.27 21.34
CA SER A 14 5.77 -17.33 22.47
C SER A 14 6.87 -16.24 22.46
N GLY A 15 7.87 -16.38 21.59
CA GLY A 15 8.94 -15.41 21.37
C GLY A 15 8.69 -14.34 20.30
N PHE A 16 7.66 -14.49 19.45
CA PHE A 16 7.45 -13.57 18.33
C PHE A 16 6.95 -12.19 18.79
N LYS A 17 7.71 -11.15 18.48
CA LYS A 17 7.34 -9.74 18.67
C LYS A 17 7.73 -8.94 17.44
N TYR A 18 6.79 -8.65 16.56
CA TYR A 18 7.13 -7.90 15.36
C TYR A 18 7.68 -6.51 15.72
N ALA A 19 8.78 -6.16 15.07
CA ALA A 19 9.47 -4.88 15.23
C ALA A 19 10.10 -4.45 13.91
N TRP A 20 10.44 -3.17 13.80
CA TRP A 20 11.30 -2.62 12.76
C TRP A 20 12.71 -2.44 13.30
N TYR A 21 13.71 -2.48 12.42
CA TYR A 21 15.06 -2.12 12.79
C TYR A 21 15.12 -0.63 13.15
N LYS A 22 15.90 -0.29 14.18
CA LYS A 22 16.18 1.12 14.51
C LYS A 22 17.04 1.71 13.42
N ASN A 23 16.64 2.86 12.89
CA ASN A 23 17.36 3.58 11.83
C ASN A 23 17.65 2.70 10.62
N ALA A 24 16.66 1.93 10.19
CA ALA A 24 16.81 1.06 9.03
C ALA A 24 16.36 1.74 7.75
N GLU A 25 17.09 1.43 6.68
CA GLU A 25 16.68 1.72 5.32
C GLU A 25 15.97 0.48 4.75
N TYR A 26 14.78 0.68 4.21
CA TYR A 26 14.01 -0.34 3.49
C TYR A 26 13.93 0.03 2.02
N LEU A 27 14.39 -0.85 1.14
CA LEU A 27 14.21 -0.70 -0.29
C LEU A 27 12.85 -1.27 -0.70
N ILE A 28 12.04 -0.46 -1.36
CA ILE A 28 10.69 -0.76 -1.81
C ILE A 28 10.72 -0.83 -3.35
N ASN A 29 10.37 -1.99 -3.91
CA ASN A 29 10.12 -2.17 -5.33
C ASN A 29 8.62 -2.42 -5.54
N ILE A 30 8.01 -1.66 -6.45
CA ILE A 30 6.59 -1.74 -6.76
C ILE A 30 6.46 -2.04 -8.25
N LYS A 31 5.87 -3.19 -8.57
CA LYS A 31 5.60 -3.62 -9.95
C LYS A 31 4.11 -3.71 -10.15
N SER A 32 3.58 -2.95 -11.09
CA SER A 32 2.17 -2.98 -11.41
C SER A 32 1.90 -3.09 -12.90
N TYR A 33 0.76 -3.68 -13.25
CA TYR A 33 0.23 -3.61 -14.60
C TYR A 33 -1.28 -3.57 -14.58
N LEU A 34 -1.84 -2.90 -15.58
CA LEU A 34 -3.27 -2.86 -15.88
C LEU A 34 -3.49 -3.57 -17.21
N THR A 35 -4.47 -4.46 -17.29
CA THR A 35 -4.92 -5.05 -18.54
C THR A 35 -6.23 -4.42 -18.99
N LEU A 36 -6.40 -4.32 -20.31
CA LEU A 36 -7.64 -3.90 -20.96
C LEU A 36 -7.87 -4.82 -22.17
N GLY A 37 -8.97 -5.57 -22.16
CA GLY A 37 -9.21 -6.66 -23.11
C GLY A 37 -8.12 -7.73 -23.03
N SER A 38 -7.52 -8.07 -24.17
CA SER A 38 -6.52 -9.15 -24.30
C SER A 38 -5.07 -8.72 -24.05
N GLY A 39 -4.80 -7.44 -23.75
CA GLY A 39 -3.45 -6.89 -23.64
C GLY A 39 -3.18 -6.12 -22.35
N LYS A 40 -1.89 -5.91 -22.04
CA LYS A 40 -1.45 -4.97 -21.00
C LYS A 40 -1.60 -3.54 -21.54
N ALA A 41 -2.45 -2.76 -20.90
CA ALA A 41 -2.65 -1.35 -21.22
C ALA A 41 -1.58 -0.45 -20.60
N ASN A 42 -1.08 -0.81 -19.43
CA ASN A 42 0.01 -0.11 -18.76
C ASN A 42 0.85 -1.09 -17.93
N GLN A 43 2.15 -0.83 -17.84
CA GLN A 43 3.05 -1.51 -16.92
C GLN A 43 4.04 -0.51 -16.34
N THR A 44 4.20 -0.55 -15.02
CA THR A 44 5.05 0.38 -14.29
C THR A 44 5.84 -0.37 -13.22
N GLU A 45 7.15 -0.07 -13.11
CA GLU A 45 8.04 -0.54 -12.06
C GLU A 45 8.75 0.66 -11.43
N ILE A 46 8.59 0.81 -10.11
CA ILE A 46 9.14 1.91 -9.32
C ILE A 46 10.01 1.32 -8.21
N GLU A 47 11.09 2.01 -7.88
CA GLU A 47 11.91 1.74 -6.72
C GLU A 47 12.03 2.99 -5.83
N GLN A 48 11.98 2.81 -4.52
CA GLN A 48 12.13 3.88 -3.53
C GLN A 48 12.80 3.33 -2.26
N SER A 49 13.63 4.13 -1.59
CA SER A 49 14.15 3.80 -0.26
C SER A 49 13.37 4.57 0.81
N TRP A 50 13.01 3.91 1.90
CA TRP A 50 12.45 4.52 3.10
C TRP A 50 13.38 4.32 4.29
N ASN A 51 13.83 5.41 4.89
CA ASN A 51 14.49 5.40 6.18
C ASN A 51 13.43 5.47 7.28
N VAL A 52 13.33 4.42 8.07
CA VAL A 52 12.35 4.28 9.14
C VAL A 52 13.03 4.58 10.48
N LEU A 53 12.65 5.71 11.07
CA LEU A 53 13.26 6.27 12.27
C LEU A 53 12.25 6.20 13.42
N PRO A 54 12.38 5.23 14.35
CA PRO A 54 11.49 5.16 15.51
C PRO A 54 11.74 6.33 16.47
N GLY A 55 10.66 7.02 16.84
CA GLY A 55 10.65 8.07 17.86
C GLY A 55 10.16 7.57 19.22
N GLU A 56 9.92 8.50 20.14
CA GLU A 56 9.33 8.19 21.44
C GLU A 56 7.81 7.95 21.35
N TYR A 57 7.24 7.21 22.31
CA TYR A 57 5.78 7.06 22.49
C TYR A 57 5.00 6.64 21.21
N ASN A 58 5.44 5.58 20.51
CA ASN A 58 4.82 5.08 19.27
C ASN A 58 4.83 6.06 18.09
N HIS A 59 5.70 7.07 18.10
CA HIS A 59 5.94 7.90 16.93
C HIS A 59 6.97 7.25 16.01
N ILE A 60 6.79 7.44 14.70
CA ILE A 60 7.73 7.01 13.69
C ILE A 60 7.86 8.08 12.62
N THR A 61 9.10 8.31 12.18
CA THR A 61 9.37 9.16 11.02
C THR A 61 9.80 8.29 9.86
N ILE A 62 9.24 8.56 8.69
CA ILE A 62 9.61 7.94 7.42
C ILE A 62 10.23 9.06 6.58
N ASP A 63 11.48 8.88 6.20
CA ASP A 63 12.16 9.73 5.24
C ASP A 63 12.34 8.94 3.94
N SER A 64 11.64 9.39 2.89
CA SER A 64 11.55 8.72 1.60
C SER A 64 12.50 9.35 0.59
N SER A 65 13.30 8.51 -0.07
CA SER A 65 14.07 8.94 -1.24
C SER A 65 13.13 9.34 -2.38
N PRO A 66 13.63 10.09 -3.38
CA PRO A 66 12.95 10.21 -4.66
C PRO A 66 12.63 8.84 -5.26
N GLN A 67 11.52 8.75 -5.99
CA GLN A 67 11.09 7.53 -6.68
C GLN A 67 11.89 7.37 -7.98
N ARG A 68 12.39 6.16 -8.22
CA ARG A 68 13.11 5.78 -9.43
C ARG A 68 12.22 4.91 -10.31
N TYR A 69 11.82 5.41 -11.47
CA TYR A 69 11.06 4.64 -12.46
C TYR A 69 12.00 3.73 -13.26
N ILE A 70 11.91 2.42 -13.03
CA ILE A 70 12.69 1.39 -13.73
C ILE A 70 12.03 1.03 -15.06
N GLN A 71 10.71 0.94 -15.04
CA GLN A 71 9.88 0.70 -16.21
C GLN A 71 8.66 1.61 -16.15
N SER A 72 8.37 2.27 -17.26
CA SER A 72 7.24 3.18 -17.37
C SER A 72 6.83 3.32 -18.82
N ASP A 73 5.54 3.49 -19.09
CA ASP A 73 5.08 3.90 -20.42
C ASP A 73 5.61 5.30 -20.75
N GLY A 74 6.29 5.45 -21.89
CA GLY A 74 6.86 6.73 -22.32
C GLY A 74 5.83 7.83 -22.51
N GLN A 75 4.58 7.47 -22.83
CA GLN A 75 3.47 8.44 -22.92
C GLN A 75 3.08 9.01 -21.57
N MET A 76 3.41 8.30 -20.47
CA MET A 76 3.10 8.70 -19.11
C MET A 76 4.21 9.52 -18.44
N ARG A 77 5.35 9.73 -19.12
CA ARG A 77 6.53 10.38 -18.52
C ARG A 77 6.24 11.77 -17.94
N ALA A 78 5.54 12.63 -18.68
CA ALA A 78 5.21 13.97 -18.20
C ALA A 78 4.32 13.92 -16.94
N PHE A 79 3.47 12.90 -16.81
CA PHE A 79 2.67 12.70 -15.60
C PHE A 79 3.56 12.27 -14.42
N TYR A 80 4.51 11.37 -14.64
CA TYR A 80 5.43 10.94 -13.59
C TYR A 80 6.33 12.07 -13.08
N GLU A 81 6.77 12.98 -13.95
CA GLU A 81 7.53 14.18 -13.56
C GLU A 81 6.72 15.09 -12.63
N ILE A 82 5.42 15.28 -12.91
CA ILE A 82 4.52 16.04 -12.02
C ILE A 82 4.33 15.31 -10.69
N LEU A 83 4.12 14.00 -10.72
CA LEU A 83 3.94 13.20 -9.51
C LEU A 83 5.18 13.22 -8.61
N GLU A 84 6.38 13.22 -9.19
CA GLU A 84 7.63 13.34 -8.45
C GLU A 84 7.71 14.68 -7.68
N GLU A 85 7.32 15.79 -8.30
CA GLU A 85 7.25 17.10 -7.63
C GLU A 85 6.23 17.10 -6.50
N ILE A 86 5.05 16.54 -6.72
CA ILE A 86 3.97 16.48 -5.74
C ILE A 86 4.38 15.62 -4.53
N ASN A 87 5.01 14.48 -4.77
CA ASN A 87 5.44 13.55 -3.72
C ASN A 87 6.46 14.18 -2.75
N LYS A 88 7.17 15.24 -3.14
CA LYS A 88 8.10 15.98 -2.26
C LYS A 88 7.42 16.55 -1.03
N ALA A 89 6.12 16.87 -1.10
CA ALA A 89 5.34 17.31 0.05
C ALA A 89 5.36 16.28 1.19
N THR A 90 5.46 15.00 0.85
CA THR A 90 5.42 13.85 1.77
C THR A 90 6.74 13.10 1.90
N ASN A 91 7.87 13.65 1.41
CA ASN A 91 9.18 13.00 1.56
C ASN A 91 9.52 12.72 3.03
N VAL A 92 9.08 13.58 3.94
CA VAL A 92 9.17 13.33 5.39
C VAL A 92 7.75 13.19 5.93
N LEU A 93 7.42 11.99 6.40
CA LEU A 93 6.14 11.67 7.00
C LEU A 93 6.34 11.29 8.46
N GLN A 94 5.69 12.01 9.37
CA GLN A 94 5.68 11.69 10.79
C GLN A 94 4.32 11.10 11.15
N LEU A 95 4.35 9.91 11.75
CA LEU A 95 3.17 9.15 12.11
C LEU A 95 3.16 8.87 13.60
N SER A 96 1.98 8.93 14.21
CA SER A 96 1.74 8.23 15.47
C SER A 96 1.05 6.90 15.17
N LEU A 97 1.47 5.86 15.89
CA LEU A 97 0.92 4.52 15.75
C LEU A 97 0.03 4.19 16.95
N ASP A 98 -1.04 3.44 16.71
CA ASP A 98 -1.86 2.86 17.76
C ASP A 98 -1.07 1.75 18.50
N THR A 99 -1.64 1.24 19.58
CA THR A 99 -1.16 0.12 20.38
C THR A 99 -0.95 -1.15 19.57
N ASP A 100 -1.77 -1.37 18.53
CA ASP A 100 -1.64 -2.46 17.56
C ASP A 100 -0.68 -2.15 16.40
N LYS A 101 0.02 -1.01 16.47
CA LYS A 101 0.92 -0.42 15.47
C LYS A 101 0.33 -0.09 14.11
N SER A 102 -0.98 -0.09 13.96
CA SER A 102 -1.62 0.58 12.82
C SER A 102 -1.43 2.10 12.91
N ILE A 103 -1.60 2.78 11.77
CA ILE A 103 -1.40 4.23 11.69
C ILE A 103 -2.59 4.94 12.37
N LEU A 104 -2.31 5.69 13.43
CA LEU A 104 -3.31 6.46 14.16
C LEU A 104 -3.49 7.86 13.57
N GLU A 105 -2.41 8.56 13.24
CA GLU A 105 -2.50 9.85 12.53
C GLU A 105 -1.17 10.30 11.90
N VAL A 106 -1.27 11.26 10.98
CA VAL A 106 -0.14 12.03 10.44
C VAL A 106 0.11 13.27 11.31
N THR A 107 1.20 13.27 12.08
CA THR A 107 1.48 14.30 13.08
C THR A 107 2.07 15.58 12.49
N ASN A 108 2.75 15.50 11.33
CA ASN A 108 3.31 16.66 10.64
C ASN A 108 2.46 17.18 9.47
N LYS A 109 1.13 16.99 9.52
CA LYS A 109 0.19 17.39 8.46
C LYS A 109 0.26 18.88 8.08
N ASP A 110 0.54 19.76 9.05
CA ASP A 110 0.66 21.20 8.81
C ASP A 110 1.93 21.53 8.01
N GLU A 111 3.03 20.83 8.29
CA GLU A 111 4.28 20.93 7.53
C GLU A 111 4.09 20.44 6.09
N ILE A 112 3.42 19.30 5.91
CA ILE A 112 3.08 18.74 4.59
C ILE A 112 2.22 19.72 3.80
N SER A 113 1.21 20.33 4.45
CA SER A 113 0.36 21.33 3.83
C SER A 113 1.15 22.59 3.44
N GLY A 114 2.12 23.01 4.26
CA GLY A 114 3.04 24.09 3.93
C GLY A 114 3.86 23.80 2.67
N LYS A 115 4.50 22.62 2.62
CA LYS A 115 5.27 22.15 1.44
C LYS A 115 4.40 22.03 0.19
N TRP A 116 3.18 21.50 0.34
CA TRP A 116 2.23 21.43 -0.77
C TRP A 116 1.91 22.82 -1.32
N ASN A 117 1.68 23.82 -0.46
CA ASN A 117 1.42 25.18 -0.91
C ASN A 117 2.60 25.82 -1.66
N GLU A 118 3.84 25.45 -1.31
CA GLU A 118 5.04 25.86 -2.06
C GLU A 118 5.08 25.21 -3.44
N ILE A 119 4.95 23.87 -3.50
CA ILE A 119 4.93 23.11 -4.76
C ILE A 119 3.78 23.59 -5.66
N LYS A 120 2.60 23.84 -5.09
CA LYS A 120 1.43 24.36 -5.80
C LYS A 120 1.71 25.68 -6.50
N ARG A 121 2.48 26.59 -5.89
CA ARG A 121 2.87 27.86 -6.53
C ARG A 121 3.75 27.61 -7.76
N ASP A 122 4.66 26.66 -7.67
CA ASP A 122 5.51 26.27 -8.80
C ASP A 122 4.69 25.62 -9.91
N LEU A 123 3.71 24.75 -9.56
CA LEU A 123 2.80 24.13 -10.51
C LEU A 123 1.88 25.15 -11.21
N HIS A 124 1.39 26.18 -10.52
CA HIS A 124 0.62 27.26 -11.14
C HIS A 124 1.42 28.04 -12.19
N PHE A 125 2.74 28.14 -12.06
CA PHE A 125 3.57 28.73 -13.10
C PHE A 125 3.56 27.88 -14.38
N PHE A 126 3.53 26.54 -14.25
CA PHE A 126 3.41 25.62 -15.39
C PHE A 126 1.99 25.55 -15.97
N GLU A 127 0.97 25.83 -15.17
CA GLU A 127 -0.44 25.92 -15.62
C GLU A 127 -0.64 26.96 -16.72
N LEU A 128 0.11 28.08 -16.66
CA LEU A 128 0.13 29.11 -17.72
C LEU A 128 0.53 28.54 -19.10
N VAL A 129 1.10 27.33 -19.13
CA VAL A 129 1.54 26.62 -20.33
C VAL A 129 0.59 25.46 -20.70
N LYS A 130 -0.11 24.84 -19.72
CA LYS A 130 -1.04 23.71 -19.94
C LYS A 130 -2.15 23.64 -18.88
N GLU A 131 -3.41 23.64 -19.33
CA GLU A 131 -4.61 23.54 -18.47
C GLU A 131 -4.67 22.24 -17.63
N SER A 132 -3.96 21.17 -18.04
CA SER A 132 -3.95 19.90 -17.30
C SER A 132 -3.44 20.03 -15.86
N TYR A 133 -2.61 21.04 -15.56
CA TYR A 133 -2.06 21.26 -14.22
C TYR A 133 -3.12 21.71 -13.21
N GLU A 134 -4.15 22.46 -13.63
CA GLU A 134 -5.25 22.90 -12.75
C GLU A 134 -5.98 21.70 -12.15
N ALA A 135 -6.24 20.68 -12.98
CA ALA A 135 -6.87 19.44 -12.55
C ALA A 135 -6.02 18.69 -11.51
N PHE A 136 -4.69 18.65 -11.69
CA PHE A 136 -3.76 18.07 -10.70
C PHE A 136 -3.80 18.86 -9.39
N ILE A 137 -3.70 20.18 -9.46
CA ILE A 137 -3.71 21.04 -8.27
C ILE A 137 -5.00 20.83 -7.46
N HIS A 138 -6.16 20.86 -8.12
CA HIS A 138 -7.44 20.68 -7.45
C HIS A 138 -7.62 19.26 -6.88
N LEU A 139 -7.10 18.23 -7.57
CA LEU A 139 -7.08 16.86 -7.05
C LEU A 139 -6.22 16.78 -5.78
N TYR A 140 -4.99 17.26 -5.84
CA TYR A 140 -4.05 17.15 -4.74
C TYR A 140 -4.35 18.09 -3.57
N ASP A 141 -5.02 19.22 -3.80
CA ASP A 141 -5.62 20.01 -2.72
C ASP A 141 -6.56 19.14 -1.87
N LYS A 142 -7.41 18.32 -2.50
CA LYS A 142 -8.29 17.40 -1.76
C LYS A 142 -7.50 16.30 -1.06
N GLU A 143 -6.46 15.77 -1.72
CA GLU A 143 -5.63 14.70 -1.14
C GLU A 143 -4.86 15.17 0.09
N PHE A 144 -4.24 16.34 0.05
CA PHE A 144 -3.47 16.89 1.18
C PHE A 144 -4.38 17.42 2.30
N ASN A 145 -5.54 17.99 1.97
CA ASN A 145 -6.53 18.36 2.98
C ASN A 145 -7.04 17.14 3.77
N ASN A 146 -7.01 15.95 3.17
CA ASN A 146 -7.42 14.69 3.80
C ASN A 146 -6.22 13.74 4.04
N ILE A 147 -5.00 14.28 4.17
CA ILE A 147 -3.77 13.48 4.20
C ILE A 147 -3.80 12.38 5.26
N ASP A 148 -4.38 12.68 6.42
CA ASP A 148 -4.50 11.72 7.53
C ASP A 148 -5.27 10.45 7.11
N GLN A 149 -6.43 10.64 6.49
CA GLN A 149 -7.27 9.54 6.02
C GLN A 149 -6.63 8.83 4.82
N ASN A 150 -5.99 9.58 3.93
CA ASN A 150 -5.39 9.03 2.73
C ASN A 150 -4.17 8.17 3.02
N ILE A 151 -3.31 8.56 3.97
CA ILE A 151 -2.19 7.73 4.42
C ILE A 151 -2.70 6.43 5.07
N LYS A 152 -3.75 6.50 5.90
CA LYS A 152 -4.38 5.30 6.50
C LYS A 152 -4.95 4.33 5.46
N LEU A 153 -5.49 4.86 4.36
CA LEU A 153 -6.08 4.06 3.28
C LEU A 153 -5.06 3.63 2.22
N ASN A 154 -3.86 4.21 2.21
CA ASN A 154 -2.83 3.87 1.25
C ASN A 154 -2.20 2.51 1.59
N LEU A 155 -2.28 1.60 0.63
CA LEU A 155 -1.94 0.20 0.83
C LEU A 155 -0.46 -0.04 1.14
N LEU A 156 0.46 0.76 0.58
CA LEU A 156 1.89 0.61 0.89
C LEU A 156 2.16 0.86 2.37
N TYR A 157 1.58 1.93 2.93
CA TYR A 157 1.69 2.22 4.35
C TYR A 157 0.96 1.18 5.20
N GLN A 158 -0.21 0.70 4.76
CA GLN A 158 -0.90 -0.40 5.46
C GLN A 158 -0.08 -1.69 5.49
N ILE A 159 0.63 -2.03 4.41
CA ILE A 159 1.54 -3.17 4.33
C ILE A 159 2.69 -2.99 5.31
N MET A 160 3.32 -1.81 5.34
CA MET A 160 4.46 -1.56 6.24
C MET A 160 4.05 -1.53 7.72
N PHE A 161 2.87 -0.98 8.04
CA PHE A 161 2.31 -0.83 9.38
C PHE A 161 1.09 -1.73 9.57
N TYR A 162 1.27 -3.00 9.23
CA TYR A 162 0.22 -3.99 9.37
C TYR A 162 0.08 -4.40 10.86
N PRO A 163 -1.13 -4.32 11.46
CA PRO A 163 -1.31 -4.53 12.89
C PRO A 163 -1.34 -6.01 13.25
N LEU A 164 -0.18 -6.66 13.16
CA LEU A 164 -0.06 -8.07 13.54
C LEU A 164 -0.27 -8.21 15.06
N PRO A 165 -1.01 -9.23 15.52
CA PRO A 165 -1.28 -9.39 16.94
C PRO A 165 -0.05 -9.85 17.72
N VAL A 166 -0.01 -9.51 19.01
CA VAL A 166 1.04 -9.96 19.94
C VAL A 166 0.79 -11.42 20.31
N PHE A 167 1.74 -12.29 19.98
CA PHE A 167 1.53 -13.74 20.08
C PHE A 167 1.90 -14.31 21.46
N ARG A 168 1.12 -15.32 21.92
CA ARG A 168 1.32 -15.99 23.23
C ARG A 168 1.49 -17.52 23.13
N GLY A 169 1.70 -18.08 21.94
CA GLY A 169 2.11 -19.48 21.70
C GLY A 169 1.19 -20.30 20.78
N GLY A 170 1.77 -21.27 20.04
CA GLY A 170 1.10 -22.16 19.07
C GLY A 170 0.99 -21.59 17.64
N GLY A 171 0.84 -22.46 16.64
CA GLY A 171 0.36 -22.06 15.30
C GLY A 171 -1.04 -21.47 15.43
N PHE A 172 -1.31 -20.38 14.71
CA PHE A 172 -2.57 -19.67 14.87
C PHE A 172 -3.02 -19.04 13.57
N ILE A 173 -4.28 -19.27 13.27
CA ILE A 173 -5.03 -18.62 12.22
C ILE A 173 -6.07 -17.77 12.92
N ASP A 174 -6.07 -16.47 12.67
CA ASP A 174 -7.09 -15.55 13.16
C ASP A 174 -7.65 -14.68 12.05
N GLN A 175 -8.83 -14.13 12.33
CA GLN A 175 -9.40 -13.06 11.54
C GLN A 175 -8.94 -11.71 12.09
N MET A 176 -8.62 -10.79 11.19
CA MET A 176 -8.29 -9.42 11.57
C MET A 176 -9.51 -8.52 11.38
N PRO A 177 -9.56 -7.36 12.08
CA PRO A 177 -10.61 -6.38 11.87
C PRO A 177 -10.71 -5.98 10.39
N VAL A 178 -11.93 -5.65 9.95
CA VAL A 178 -12.18 -5.16 8.59
C VAL A 178 -11.34 -3.92 8.33
N ARG A 179 -10.62 -3.90 7.22
CA ARG A 179 -9.83 -2.74 6.78
C ARG A 179 -10.37 -2.20 5.49
N ASN A 180 -10.02 -0.93 5.22
CA ASN A 180 -10.37 -0.25 3.99
C ASN A 180 -9.11 0.18 3.25
N THR A 181 -9.12 0.08 1.93
CA THR A 181 -8.10 0.63 1.04
C THR A 181 -8.76 1.40 -0.09
N LEU A 182 -8.03 2.27 -0.77
CA LEU A 182 -8.52 2.90 -2.00
C LEU A 182 -8.49 1.90 -3.16
N SER A 183 -9.52 1.96 -4.00
CA SER A 183 -9.54 1.27 -5.29
C SER A 183 -8.57 1.92 -6.26
N THR A 184 -7.85 1.09 -7.02
CA THR A 184 -6.98 1.57 -8.09
C THR A 184 -7.76 1.74 -9.39
N ILE A 185 -8.79 0.91 -9.61
CA ILE A 185 -9.60 0.95 -10.84
C ILE A 185 -10.72 2.00 -10.75
N PHE A 186 -11.28 2.23 -9.56
CA PHE A 186 -12.29 3.24 -9.27
C PHE A 186 -11.71 4.35 -8.36
N PRO A 187 -11.06 5.38 -8.92
CA PRO A 187 -10.39 6.41 -8.12
C PRO A 187 -11.34 7.08 -7.11
N GLY A 188 -10.89 7.19 -5.87
CA GLY A 188 -11.65 7.79 -4.75
C GLY A 188 -12.60 6.83 -4.03
N GLU A 189 -12.85 5.65 -4.59
CA GLU A 189 -13.70 4.65 -3.94
C GLU A 189 -12.92 3.78 -2.96
N LYS A 190 -13.63 3.28 -1.93
CA LYS A 190 -13.06 2.43 -0.88
C LYS A 190 -13.44 0.98 -1.07
N ILE A 191 -12.48 0.10 -0.81
CA ILE A 191 -12.67 -1.35 -0.79
C ILE A 191 -12.50 -1.82 0.64
N SER A 192 -13.54 -2.43 1.19
CA SER A 192 -13.46 -3.13 2.47
C SER A 192 -12.97 -4.56 2.25
N TYR A 193 -12.03 -5.03 3.06
CA TYR A 193 -11.51 -6.39 2.99
C TYR A 193 -11.36 -7.02 4.37
N ASP A 194 -11.56 -8.34 4.41
CA ASP A 194 -11.26 -9.20 5.56
C ASP A 194 -9.95 -9.93 5.30
N SER A 195 -9.07 -9.97 6.29
CA SER A 195 -7.82 -10.72 6.22
C SER A 195 -7.75 -11.84 7.26
N GLN A 196 -7.03 -12.87 6.86
CA GLN A 196 -6.59 -13.97 7.70
C GLN A 196 -5.08 -14.06 7.61
N TYR A 197 -4.43 -14.48 8.68
CA TYR A 197 -2.99 -14.70 8.68
C TYR A 197 -2.62 -16.04 9.30
N ARG A 198 -1.42 -16.51 9.00
CA ARG A 198 -0.79 -17.69 9.63
C ARG A 198 0.66 -17.35 9.95
N ILE A 199 1.11 -17.68 11.15
CA ILE A 199 2.50 -17.51 11.57
C ILE A 199 3.16 -18.88 11.70
N SER A 200 4.39 -19.00 11.23
CA SER A 200 5.22 -20.20 11.37
C SER A 200 6.66 -19.84 11.71
N LYS A 201 7.35 -20.69 12.47
CA LYS A 201 8.78 -20.54 12.70
C LYS A 201 9.55 -21.07 11.49
N LYS A 202 10.68 -20.45 11.16
CA LYS A 202 11.57 -20.89 10.09
C LYS A 202 12.70 -21.74 10.67
N GLU A 203 13.23 -22.66 9.87
CA GLU A 203 14.35 -23.54 10.26
C GLU A 203 15.58 -22.74 10.74
N ASN A 204 15.80 -21.55 10.17
CA ASN A 204 16.87 -20.63 10.55
C ASN A 204 16.54 -19.75 11.76
N GLY A 205 15.61 -20.15 12.62
CA GLY A 205 15.24 -19.45 13.86
C GLY A 205 14.34 -18.20 13.70
N GLY A 206 14.15 -17.69 12.47
CA GLY A 206 13.26 -16.55 12.19
C GLY A 206 11.77 -16.93 12.13
N TYR A 207 10.94 -15.98 11.69
CA TYR A 207 9.49 -16.16 11.57
C TYR A 207 8.97 -15.78 10.19
N LEU A 208 7.91 -16.46 9.75
CA LEU A 208 7.17 -16.16 8.54
C LEU A 208 5.70 -15.90 8.91
N VAL A 209 5.17 -14.77 8.46
CA VAL A 209 3.74 -14.46 8.56
C VAL A 209 3.17 -14.43 7.15
N LYS A 210 2.24 -15.34 6.86
CA LYS A 210 1.46 -15.34 5.63
C LYS A 210 0.13 -14.66 5.86
N LEU A 211 -0.32 -13.86 4.91
CA LEU A 211 -1.56 -13.13 4.95
C LEU A 211 -2.35 -13.36 3.67
N GLU A 212 -3.65 -13.59 3.79
CA GLU A 212 -4.59 -13.61 2.68
C GLU A 212 -5.77 -12.70 3.01
N ALA A 213 -6.20 -11.88 2.05
CA ALA A 213 -7.39 -11.06 2.20
C ALA A 213 -8.25 -11.07 0.94
N LYS A 214 -9.56 -10.93 1.16
CA LYS A 214 -10.56 -10.84 0.09
C LYS A 214 -11.52 -9.71 0.41
N ASN A 215 -12.12 -9.13 -0.63
CA ASN A 215 -13.15 -8.12 -0.41
C ASN A 215 -14.29 -8.64 0.47
N LYS A 216 -14.82 -7.74 1.30
CA LYS A 216 -15.95 -7.99 2.20
C LYS A 216 -17.16 -7.18 1.75
N GLY A 217 -18.33 -7.84 1.74
CA GLY A 217 -19.61 -7.18 1.49
C GLY A 217 -19.97 -7.04 0.02
N ASP A 218 -21.17 -6.51 -0.22
CA ASP A 218 -21.70 -6.26 -1.56
C ASP A 218 -21.14 -4.94 -2.11
N HIS A 219 -20.46 -5.01 -3.25
CA HIS A 219 -19.84 -3.87 -3.93
C HIS A 219 -20.81 -3.28 -4.95
N SER A 220 -22.11 -3.26 -4.64
CA SER A 220 -23.17 -2.87 -5.55
C SER A 220 -23.07 -1.41 -6.01
N HIS A 221 -22.44 -0.52 -5.23
CA HIS A 221 -22.15 0.85 -5.66
C HIS A 221 -21.17 0.91 -6.86
N PHE A 222 -20.28 -0.07 -7.03
CA PHE A 222 -19.45 -0.18 -8.24
C PHE A 222 -20.26 -0.49 -9.48
N LYS A 223 -21.47 -1.04 -9.34
CA LYS A 223 -22.30 -1.39 -10.49
C LYS A 223 -22.72 -0.14 -11.27
N SER A 224 -23.14 0.93 -10.60
CA SER A 224 -23.51 2.18 -11.29
C SER A 224 -22.30 2.82 -11.95
N ILE A 225 -21.18 2.92 -11.23
CA ILE A 225 -19.92 3.48 -11.76
C ILE A 225 -19.47 2.68 -13.00
N TYR A 226 -19.51 1.35 -12.91
CA TYR A 226 -19.17 0.46 -14.01
C TYR A 226 -20.07 0.68 -15.23
N GLN A 227 -21.39 0.74 -15.03
CA GLN A 227 -22.37 0.95 -16.10
C GLN A 227 -22.14 2.28 -16.83
N ASP A 228 -21.86 3.34 -16.07
CA ASP A 228 -21.71 4.69 -16.60
C ASP A 228 -20.36 4.89 -17.33
N GLN A 229 -19.27 4.35 -16.77
CA GLN A 229 -17.92 4.70 -17.20
C GLN A 229 -17.21 3.61 -18.01
N TYR A 230 -17.52 2.33 -17.78
CA TYR A 230 -16.70 1.21 -18.29
C TYR A 230 -17.46 0.24 -19.18
N GLN A 231 -18.76 0.01 -18.94
CA GLN A 231 -19.52 -1.06 -19.57
C GLN A 231 -19.55 -0.97 -21.10
N LYS A 232 -19.63 0.26 -21.66
CA LYS A 232 -19.62 0.46 -23.12
C LYS A 232 -18.32 -0.02 -23.76
N THR A 233 -17.19 0.13 -23.07
CA THR A 233 -15.86 -0.19 -23.57
C THR A 233 -15.49 -1.65 -23.29
N LEU A 234 -15.76 -2.13 -22.08
CA LEU A 234 -15.37 -3.46 -21.64
C LEU A 234 -16.35 -4.56 -22.03
N GLY A 235 -17.61 -4.21 -22.28
CA GLY A 235 -18.69 -5.17 -22.45
C GLY A 235 -18.94 -6.04 -21.22
N GLY A 236 -19.99 -6.87 -21.29
CA GLY A 236 -20.33 -7.81 -20.23
C GLY A 236 -20.90 -7.14 -18.96
N SER A 237 -21.00 -7.96 -17.90
CA SER A 237 -21.42 -7.54 -16.56
C SER A 237 -20.22 -7.37 -15.63
N LEU A 238 -20.36 -6.47 -14.65
CA LEU A 238 -19.41 -6.36 -13.55
C LEU A 238 -19.34 -7.70 -12.77
N ALA A 239 -18.13 -8.21 -12.56
CA ALA A 239 -17.81 -9.38 -11.76
C ALA A 239 -16.66 -9.05 -10.80
N TYR A 240 -16.88 -8.02 -9.98
CA TYR A 240 -15.85 -7.40 -9.15
C TYR A 240 -15.22 -8.39 -8.16
N LYS A 241 -13.88 -8.44 -8.14
CA LYS A 241 -13.10 -9.22 -7.17
C LYS A 241 -11.91 -8.40 -6.71
N TYR A 242 -11.60 -8.52 -5.42
CA TYR A 242 -10.38 -7.98 -4.84
C TYR A 242 -9.68 -9.05 -4.01
N PHE A 243 -8.39 -9.19 -4.21
CA PHE A 243 -7.58 -10.19 -3.54
C PHE A 243 -6.23 -9.60 -3.12
N LEU A 244 -5.81 -9.95 -1.91
CA LEU A 244 -4.51 -9.65 -1.35
C LEU A 244 -3.85 -10.94 -0.86
N GLU A 245 -2.57 -11.09 -1.12
CA GLU A 245 -1.72 -12.09 -0.47
C GLU A 245 -0.39 -11.45 -0.06
N GLY A 246 0.14 -11.85 1.09
CA GLY A 246 1.36 -11.28 1.62
C GLY A 246 2.18 -12.28 2.41
N GLU A 247 3.49 -12.11 2.36
CA GLU A 247 4.46 -12.83 3.18
C GLU A 247 5.38 -11.81 3.85
N TYR A 248 5.43 -11.85 5.18
CA TYR A 248 6.33 -11.05 6.00
C TYR A 248 7.37 -11.97 6.60
N MET A 249 8.64 -11.64 6.40
CA MET A 249 9.77 -12.41 6.91
C MET A 249 10.44 -11.61 8.02
N TYR A 250 10.61 -12.27 9.15
CA TYR A 250 11.27 -11.74 10.34
C TYR A 250 12.50 -12.58 10.66
N ASN A 251 13.54 -11.93 11.16
CA ASN A 251 14.74 -12.61 11.65
C ASN A 251 14.49 -13.29 13.02
N GLU A 252 15.53 -13.88 13.60
CA GLU A 252 15.48 -14.56 14.91
C GLU A 252 15.03 -13.63 16.05
N ASP A 253 15.38 -12.34 15.96
CA ASP A 253 15.00 -11.28 16.90
C ASP A 253 13.59 -10.71 16.64
N SER A 254 12.80 -11.34 15.75
CA SER A 254 11.46 -10.88 15.31
C SER A 254 11.44 -9.50 14.64
N VAL A 255 12.56 -9.09 14.05
CA VAL A 255 12.68 -7.82 13.32
C VAL A 255 12.42 -8.03 11.84
N LEU A 256 11.61 -7.16 11.25
CA LEU A 256 11.17 -7.24 9.86
C LEU A 256 12.36 -7.12 8.91
N SER A 257 12.59 -8.15 8.10
CA SER A 257 13.65 -8.19 7.09
C SER A 257 13.11 -8.04 5.67
N GLU A 258 11.93 -8.57 5.37
CA GLU A 258 11.39 -8.60 4.01
C GLU A 258 9.87 -8.72 4.01
N ILE A 259 9.21 -8.09 3.05
CA ILE A 259 7.78 -8.22 2.75
C ILE A 259 7.64 -8.46 1.25
N MET A 260 6.91 -9.50 0.89
CA MET A 260 6.40 -9.71 -0.46
C MET A 260 4.88 -9.62 -0.41
N PHE A 261 4.28 -8.73 -1.20
CA PHE A 261 2.84 -8.52 -1.18
C PHE A 261 2.30 -8.46 -2.61
N HIS A 262 1.16 -9.10 -2.86
CA HIS A 262 0.51 -9.12 -4.16
C HIS A 262 -0.95 -8.71 -4.01
N VAL A 263 -1.36 -7.82 -4.90
CA VAL A 263 -2.68 -7.19 -4.95
C VAL A 263 -3.26 -7.45 -6.32
N LYS A 264 -4.52 -7.86 -6.35
CA LYS A 264 -5.29 -7.98 -7.58
C LYS A 264 -6.67 -7.38 -7.39
N GLU A 265 -6.99 -6.40 -8.25
CA GLU A 265 -8.32 -5.84 -8.39
C GLU A 265 -8.84 -6.18 -9.79
N GLU A 266 -10.00 -6.81 -9.89
CA GLU A 266 -10.57 -7.30 -11.15
C GLU A 266 -12.00 -6.79 -11.28
N LEU A 267 -12.30 -6.07 -12.36
CA LEU A 267 -13.69 -5.70 -12.69
C LEU A 267 -14.42 -6.88 -13.33
N ASN A 268 -13.75 -7.52 -14.28
CA ASN A 268 -14.17 -8.69 -15.03
C ASN A 268 -12.95 -9.27 -15.77
N GLU A 269 -13.16 -10.28 -16.61
CA GLU A 269 -12.10 -10.90 -17.40
C GLU A 269 -11.38 -9.93 -18.38
N ASN A 270 -12.01 -8.79 -18.70
CA ASN A 270 -11.49 -7.80 -19.64
C ASN A 270 -10.72 -6.66 -18.96
N MET A 271 -10.74 -6.54 -17.64
CA MET A 271 -9.98 -5.50 -16.95
C MET A 271 -9.59 -5.93 -15.54
N LEU A 272 -8.28 -6.02 -15.31
CA LEU A 272 -7.70 -6.24 -14.00
C LEU A 272 -6.44 -5.41 -13.81
N TYR A 273 -6.24 -4.99 -12.57
CA TYR A 273 -5.05 -4.37 -12.08
C TYR A 273 -4.33 -5.34 -11.15
N VAL A 274 -3.02 -5.45 -11.32
CA VAL A 274 -2.16 -6.23 -10.44
C VAL A 274 -1.03 -5.34 -9.95
N CYS A 275 -0.75 -5.40 -8.66
CA CYS A 275 0.42 -4.78 -8.05
C CYS A 275 1.18 -5.80 -7.21
N ARG A 276 2.50 -5.70 -7.23
CA ARG A 276 3.42 -6.45 -6.39
C ARG A 276 4.31 -5.48 -5.66
N TYR A 277 4.34 -5.59 -4.34
CA TYR A 277 5.25 -4.86 -3.47
C TYR A 277 6.33 -5.83 -3.01
N HIS A 278 7.58 -5.41 -3.10
CA HIS A 278 8.71 -6.10 -2.52
C HIS A 278 9.48 -5.10 -1.68
N ILE A 279 9.37 -5.23 -0.36
CA ILE A 279 10.02 -4.36 0.62
C ILE A 279 11.10 -5.19 1.28
N ARG A 280 12.36 -4.75 1.23
CA ARG A 280 13.47 -5.47 1.85
C ARG A 280 14.31 -4.53 2.68
N LEU A 281 14.76 -5.00 3.83
CA LEU A 281 15.76 -4.32 4.61
C LEU A 281 17.03 -4.19 3.76
N ASN A 282 17.47 -2.95 3.53
CA ASN A 282 18.75 -2.68 2.91
C ASN A 282 19.82 -2.90 3.99
N LYS A 283 20.65 -3.94 3.83
CA LYS A 283 21.72 -4.22 4.79
C LYS A 283 22.75 -3.09 4.72
N GLN A 284 22.82 -2.26 5.76
CA GLN A 284 23.99 -1.45 6.06
C GLN A 284 24.87 -2.20 7.08
#